data_AF-A0A6L2PYE8-F1
#
_entry.id   AF-A0A6L2PYE8-F1
#
_cell.length_a   1.000
_cell.length_b   1.000
_cell.length_c   1.000
_cell.angle_alpha   90.00
_cell.angle_beta   90.00
_cell.angle_gamma   90.00
#
_symmetry.space_group_name_H-M   'P 1'
#
loop_
_entity.id
_entity.type
_entity.pdbx_description
1 polymer ?
#
loop_
_entity_poly.entity_id
_entity_poly.type
_entity_poly.pdbx_seq_one_letter_code
_entity_poly.pdbx_strand_id
1 'polypeptide(L)'
;MSSLKEIGGDAEQAVAELCSCWEEENLSSEEKCKNMSEIRQELLNFWQGKISEGKLHVLKYKVKNLRDEIEVWWEKCCLSEDEKQKFEDYKSTNYTPELYDCHVEELKRLQRKFYRTEALFLLIKKHQDMWQCVVNMDNQLYNRDRLFQNRGAQLLQEERDRRAAQKDLPRLEEVIKKETELYEREHGRPFLVYGKCFSDMVLHQKEQHKENQKLLKSARKKCENRAATSDAPKVTTSVSKLKRKLVSNTQSPAVTESKQARVTSCDKLATRPTDVCHPKLGLPVRRKLIERNVSVPVKQP
;
A
#
# COMPACT_ATOMS: atom_id res chain seq x y z
N MET A 1 30.33 17.93 -9.81
CA MET A 1 30.12 19.12 -10.65
C MET A 1 31.47 19.75 -10.84
N SER A 2 31.91 19.95 -12.08
CA SER A 2 33.11 20.75 -12.33
C SER A 2 32.88 22.15 -11.72
N SER A 3 33.90 22.68 -11.06
CA SER A 3 33.80 23.99 -10.41
C SER A 3 33.67 25.08 -11.48
N LEU A 4 32.96 26.18 -11.19
CA LEU A 4 32.98 27.37 -12.03
C LEU A 4 34.42 27.87 -12.29
N LYS A 5 35.34 27.58 -11.36
CA LYS A 5 36.78 27.85 -11.54
C LYS A 5 37.45 26.97 -12.58
N GLU A 6 37.03 25.71 -12.73
CA GLU A 6 37.58 24.81 -13.74
C GLU A 6 37.12 25.25 -15.14
N ILE A 7 35.84 25.57 -15.30
CA ILE A 7 35.29 26.09 -16.56
C ILE A 7 35.96 27.42 -16.95
N GLY A 8 36.24 28.29 -15.97
CA GLY A 8 36.98 29.54 -16.19
C GLY A 8 38.42 29.30 -16.66
N GLY A 9 39.13 28.35 -16.03
CA GLY A 9 40.49 27.98 -16.43
C GLY A 9 40.56 27.40 -17.84
N ASP A 10 39.64 26.50 -18.20
CA ASP A 10 39.57 25.91 -19.54
C ASP A 10 39.28 26.98 -20.62
N ALA A 11 38.45 27.97 -20.30
CA ALA A 11 38.14 29.07 -21.20
C ALA A 11 39.33 30.02 -21.39
N GLU A 12 40.08 30.33 -20.33
CA GLU A 12 41.30 31.13 -20.41
C GLU A 12 42.37 30.44 -21.26
N GLN A 13 42.54 29.14 -21.09
CA GLN A 13 43.46 28.34 -21.92
C GLN A 13 43.04 28.35 -23.40
N ALA A 14 41.76 28.15 -23.70
CA ALA A 14 41.26 28.16 -25.07
C ALA A 14 41.43 29.52 -25.77
N VAL A 15 41.27 30.63 -25.04
CA VAL A 15 41.51 31.98 -25.56
C VAL A 15 42.99 32.21 -25.85
N ALA A 16 43.89 31.75 -24.96
CA ALA A 16 45.34 31.86 -25.17
C ALA A 16 45.80 31.09 -26.41
N GLU A 17 45.27 29.88 -26.62
CA GLU A 17 45.54 29.06 -27.81
C GLU A 17 45.03 29.75 -29.09
N LEU A 18 43.80 30.29 -29.08
CA LEU A 18 43.26 31.06 -30.22
C LEU A 18 44.10 32.30 -30.55
N CYS A 19 44.56 33.05 -29.54
CA CYS A 19 45.42 34.20 -29.75
C CYS A 19 46.76 33.81 -30.39
N SER A 20 47.38 32.71 -29.96
CA SER A 20 48.61 32.18 -30.56
C SER A 20 48.41 31.83 -32.03
N CYS A 21 47.32 31.17 -32.38
CA CYS A 21 47.02 30.81 -33.78
C CYS A 21 46.81 32.04 -34.68
N TRP A 22 46.14 33.08 -34.19
CA TRP A 22 45.96 34.31 -34.99
C TRP A 22 47.21 35.17 -35.11
N GLU A 23 48.19 34.98 -34.23
CA GLU A 23 49.53 35.57 -34.37
C GLU A 23 50.34 34.86 -35.45
N GLU A 24 50.25 33.53 -35.55
CA GLU A 24 50.90 32.74 -36.62
C GLU A 24 50.34 33.04 -38.02
N GLU A 25 49.03 33.32 -38.13
CA GLU A 25 48.37 33.64 -39.40
C GLU A 25 48.40 35.13 -39.80
N ASN A 26 49.04 36.01 -39.00
CA ASN A 26 49.15 37.45 -39.28
C ASN A 26 47.80 38.20 -39.47
N LEU A 27 46.74 37.78 -38.76
CA LEU A 27 45.42 38.45 -38.84
C LEU A 27 45.48 39.91 -38.38
N SER A 28 44.72 40.78 -39.07
CA SER A 28 44.49 42.17 -38.66
C SER A 28 43.74 42.25 -37.33
N SER A 29 43.94 43.36 -36.60
CA SER A 29 43.19 43.64 -35.37
C SER A 29 41.68 43.65 -35.59
N GLU A 30 41.20 44.08 -36.75
CA GLU A 30 39.77 44.08 -37.09
C GLU A 30 39.22 42.66 -37.30
N GLU A 31 40.00 41.78 -37.94
CA GLU A 31 39.64 40.38 -38.17
C GLU A 31 39.64 39.58 -36.86
N LYS A 32 40.64 39.81 -35.99
CA LYS A 32 40.69 39.24 -34.63
C LYS A 32 39.46 39.67 -33.81
N CYS A 33 39.09 40.95 -33.86
CA CYS A 33 37.89 41.44 -33.17
C CYS A 33 36.61 40.81 -33.72
N LYS A 34 36.47 40.69 -35.03
CA LYS A 34 35.32 40.07 -35.68
C LYS A 34 35.19 38.59 -35.30
N ASN A 35 36.27 37.82 -35.42
CA ASN A 35 36.31 36.40 -35.06
C ASN A 35 35.98 36.19 -33.57
N MET A 36 36.52 37.03 -32.67
CA MET A 36 36.17 36.98 -31.25
C MET A 36 34.68 37.24 -31.00
N SER A 37 34.07 38.17 -31.75
CA SER A 37 32.64 38.46 -31.61
C SER A 37 31.77 37.30 -32.08
N GLU A 38 32.15 36.64 -33.18
CA GLU A 38 31.45 35.46 -33.72
C GLU A 38 31.56 34.28 -32.74
N ILE A 39 32.76 33.98 -32.25
CA ILE A 39 32.98 32.92 -31.24
C ILE A 39 32.16 33.19 -29.98
N ARG A 40 32.15 34.44 -29.48
CA ARG A 40 31.34 34.81 -28.32
C ARG A 40 29.86 34.56 -28.56
N GLN A 41 29.34 34.92 -29.74
CA GLN A 41 27.94 34.71 -30.07
C GLN A 41 27.60 33.22 -30.18
N GLU A 42 28.46 32.41 -30.79
CA GLU A 42 28.30 30.96 -30.87
C GLU A 42 28.30 30.30 -29.49
N LEU A 43 29.25 30.69 -28.63
CA LEU A 43 29.30 30.20 -27.25
C LEU A 43 28.05 30.60 -26.46
N LEU A 44 27.59 31.85 -26.58
CA LEU A 44 26.35 32.30 -25.94
C LEU A 44 25.15 31.47 -26.40
N ASN A 45 25.01 31.24 -27.71
CA ASN A 45 23.94 30.41 -28.27
C ASN A 45 24.04 28.96 -27.77
N PHE A 46 25.25 28.39 -27.74
CA PHE A 46 25.51 27.04 -27.23
C PHE A 46 25.10 26.90 -25.76
N TRP A 47 25.57 27.80 -24.90
CA TRP A 47 25.25 27.78 -23.47
C TRP A 47 23.76 28.02 -23.21
N GLN A 48 23.13 28.93 -23.95
CA GLN A 48 21.69 29.16 -23.86
C GLN A 48 20.90 27.90 -24.24
N GLY A 49 21.34 27.18 -25.28
CA GLY A 49 20.80 25.88 -25.66
C GLY A 49 20.94 24.84 -24.54
N LYS A 50 22.15 24.69 -23.99
CA LYS A 50 22.44 23.74 -22.90
C LYS A 50 21.64 24.03 -21.63
N ILE A 51 21.51 25.30 -21.26
CA ILE A 51 20.69 25.73 -20.12
C ILE A 51 19.22 25.39 -20.39
N SER A 52 18.72 25.63 -21.61
CA SER A 52 17.35 25.34 -21.99
C SER A 52 17.05 23.83 -21.97
N GLU A 53 17.96 23.01 -22.49
CA GLU A 53 17.91 21.54 -22.40
C GLU A 53 17.86 21.07 -20.93
N GLY A 54 18.73 21.62 -20.08
CA GLY A 54 18.77 21.30 -18.66
C GLY A 54 17.47 21.69 -17.93
N LYS A 55 16.95 22.90 -18.18
CA LYS A 55 15.66 23.36 -17.64
C LYS A 55 14.52 22.45 -18.08
N LEU A 56 14.48 22.07 -19.36
CA LEU A 56 13.48 21.14 -19.89
C LEU A 56 13.56 19.77 -19.22
N HIS A 57 14.77 19.24 -18.99
CA HIS A 57 14.95 17.97 -18.28
C HIS A 57 14.44 18.03 -16.84
N VAL A 58 14.75 19.10 -16.12
CA VAL A 58 14.23 19.31 -14.75
C VAL A 58 12.71 19.41 -14.76
N LEU A 59 12.13 20.14 -15.71
CA LEU A 59 10.68 20.29 -15.85
C LEU A 59 10.00 18.94 -16.13
N LYS A 60 10.56 18.13 -17.05
CA LYS A 60 10.10 16.77 -17.33
C LYS A 60 10.07 15.90 -16.08
N TYR A 61 11.15 15.94 -15.30
CA TYR A 61 11.25 15.21 -14.03
C TYR A 61 10.17 15.67 -13.03
N LYS A 62 9.99 16.98 -12.87
CA LYS A 62 8.97 17.54 -11.98
C LYS A 62 7.55 17.16 -12.39
N VAL A 63 7.22 17.25 -13.68
CA VAL A 63 5.90 16.86 -14.21
C VAL A 63 5.67 15.36 -14.01
N LYS A 64 6.69 14.52 -14.25
CA LYS A 64 6.58 13.08 -13.98
C LYS A 64 6.23 12.80 -12.52
N ASN A 65 6.95 13.40 -11.57
CA ASN A 65 6.67 13.22 -10.14
C ASN A 65 5.24 13.67 -9.78
N LEU A 66 4.76 14.77 -10.37
CA LEU A 66 3.37 15.20 -10.18
C LEU A 66 2.36 14.22 -10.76
N ARG A 67 2.64 13.60 -11.91
CA ARG A 67 1.76 12.57 -12.48
C ARG A 67 1.65 11.35 -11.58
N ASP A 68 2.78 10.88 -11.07
CA ASP A 68 2.82 9.77 -10.10
C ASP A 68 2.01 10.13 -8.84
N GLU A 69 2.11 11.38 -8.36
CA GLU A 69 1.32 11.84 -7.22
C GLU A 69 -0.19 11.94 -7.55
N ILE A 70 -0.54 12.49 -8.71
CA ILE A 70 -1.92 12.59 -9.20
C ILE A 70 -2.55 11.19 -9.29
N GLU A 71 -1.83 10.19 -9.77
CA GLU A 71 -2.31 8.81 -9.85
C GLU A 71 -2.67 8.25 -8.46
N VAL A 72 -1.82 8.48 -7.47
CA VAL A 72 -2.11 8.12 -6.06
C VAL A 72 -3.37 8.84 -5.56
N TRP A 73 -3.57 10.10 -5.93
CA TRP A 73 -4.77 10.85 -5.53
C TRP A 73 -6.03 10.40 -6.29
N TRP A 74 -5.91 9.98 -7.54
CA TRP A 74 -7.00 9.37 -8.29
C TRP A 74 -7.48 8.07 -7.65
N GLU A 75 -6.55 7.24 -7.17
CA GLU A 75 -6.88 6.04 -6.40
C GLU A 75 -7.58 6.37 -5.08
N LYS A 76 -7.03 7.33 -4.31
CA LYS A 76 -7.62 7.79 -3.03
C LYS A 76 -9.04 8.33 -3.20
N CYS A 77 -9.30 9.03 -4.30
CA CYS A 77 -10.62 9.59 -4.63
C CYS A 77 -11.51 8.60 -5.39
N CYS A 78 -11.04 7.38 -5.64
CA CYS A 78 -11.72 6.34 -6.41
C CYS A 78 -12.33 6.83 -7.74
N LEU A 79 -11.57 7.63 -8.51
CA LEU A 79 -12.08 8.19 -9.78
C LEU A 79 -12.27 7.13 -10.86
N SER A 80 -13.31 7.32 -11.69
CA SER A 80 -13.48 6.49 -12.90
C SER A 80 -12.43 6.82 -13.96
N GLU A 81 -12.22 5.89 -14.89
CA GLU A 81 -11.31 6.12 -16.02
C GLU A 81 -11.78 7.30 -16.89
N ASP A 82 -13.10 7.45 -17.09
CA ASP A 82 -13.67 8.59 -17.81
C ASP A 82 -13.41 9.93 -17.11
N GLU A 83 -13.42 9.95 -15.77
CA GLU A 83 -13.10 11.15 -15.00
C GLU A 83 -11.61 11.50 -15.09
N LYS A 84 -10.73 10.49 -15.08
CA LYS A 84 -9.28 10.70 -15.28
C LYS A 84 -8.99 11.25 -16.67
N GLN A 85 -9.69 10.76 -17.69
CA GLN A 85 -9.52 11.20 -19.08
C GLN A 85 -9.93 12.65 -19.32
N LYS A 86 -10.77 13.24 -18.47
CA LYS A 86 -11.12 14.68 -18.55
C LYS A 86 -9.91 15.60 -18.33
N PHE A 87 -8.87 15.12 -17.65
CA PHE A 87 -7.61 15.84 -17.51
C PHE A 87 -6.68 15.49 -18.69
N GLU A 88 -6.94 16.09 -19.84
CA GLU A 88 -6.20 15.82 -21.10
C GLU A 88 -4.70 16.14 -20.99
N ASP A 89 -4.35 17.16 -20.22
CA ASP A 89 -2.98 17.59 -19.93
C ASP A 89 -2.11 16.49 -19.31
N TYR A 90 -2.72 15.48 -18.68
CA TYR A 90 -2.00 14.31 -18.14
C TYR A 90 -1.20 13.57 -19.21
N LYS A 91 -1.70 13.50 -20.44
CA LYS A 91 -1.07 12.77 -21.55
C LYS A 91 -0.17 13.67 -22.41
N SER A 92 -0.15 14.98 -22.15
CA SER A 92 0.62 15.93 -22.94
C SER A 92 2.12 15.63 -22.87
N THR A 93 2.80 15.66 -24.01
CA THR A 93 4.27 15.53 -24.13
C THR A 93 4.95 16.88 -24.33
N ASN A 94 4.18 17.97 -24.38
CA ASN A 94 4.70 19.32 -24.51
C ASN A 94 4.98 19.93 -23.13
N TYR A 95 6.23 19.81 -22.68
CA TYR A 95 6.63 20.27 -21.35
C TYR A 95 6.88 21.78 -21.33
N THR A 96 5.85 22.51 -20.91
CA THR A 96 5.93 23.95 -20.65
C THR A 96 5.71 24.26 -19.16
N PRO A 97 6.15 25.42 -18.66
CA PRO A 97 5.85 25.84 -17.29
C PRO A 97 4.35 25.83 -16.99
N GLU A 98 3.52 26.22 -17.96
CA GLU A 98 2.06 26.21 -17.84
C GLU A 98 1.52 24.79 -17.67
N LEU A 99 2.08 23.80 -18.37
CA LEU A 99 1.72 22.39 -18.17
C LEU A 99 1.98 21.96 -16.73
N TYR A 100 3.12 22.36 -16.15
CA TYR A 100 3.45 22.05 -14.76
C TYR A 100 2.44 22.69 -13.80
N ASP A 101 2.07 23.94 -14.01
CA ASP A 101 1.08 24.64 -13.19
C ASP A 101 -0.30 23.99 -13.28
N CYS A 102 -0.72 23.54 -14.48
CA CYS A 102 -1.95 22.74 -14.65
C CYS A 102 -1.94 21.47 -13.79
N HIS A 103 -0.82 20.74 -13.73
CA HIS A 103 -0.70 19.53 -12.90
C HIS A 103 -0.75 19.87 -11.40
N VAL A 104 -0.13 20.97 -10.99
CA VAL A 104 -0.18 21.44 -9.59
C VAL A 104 -1.62 21.80 -9.18
N GLU A 105 -2.35 22.52 -10.04
CA GLU A 105 -3.74 22.88 -9.76
C GLU A 105 -4.68 21.67 -9.76
N GLU A 106 -4.47 20.71 -10.67
CA GLU A 106 -5.19 19.45 -10.67
C GLU A 106 -4.98 18.68 -9.38
N LEU A 107 -3.72 18.57 -8.92
CA LEU A 107 -3.39 17.94 -7.65
C LEU A 107 -4.13 18.62 -6.48
N LYS A 108 -4.12 19.95 -6.41
CA LYS A 108 -4.87 20.72 -5.39
C LYS A 108 -6.38 20.50 -5.49
N ARG A 109 -6.92 20.37 -6.71
CA ARG A 109 -8.35 20.06 -6.93
C ARG A 109 -8.70 18.70 -6.36
N LEU A 110 -7.88 17.68 -6.60
CA LEU A 110 -8.05 16.32 -6.07
C LEU A 110 -7.96 16.31 -4.54
N GLN A 111 -6.96 16.97 -3.97
CA GLN A 111 -6.82 17.09 -2.52
C GLN A 111 -8.05 17.76 -1.89
N ARG A 112 -8.54 18.87 -2.47
CA ARG A 112 -9.77 19.53 -1.99
C ARG A 112 -10.99 18.62 -2.08
N LYS A 113 -11.14 17.85 -3.17
CA LYS A 113 -12.23 16.86 -3.29
C LYS A 113 -12.12 15.79 -2.20
N PHE A 114 -10.92 15.27 -1.97
CA PHE A 114 -10.68 14.25 -0.95
C PHE A 114 -11.02 14.77 0.45
N TYR A 115 -10.45 15.89 0.88
CA TYR A 115 -10.64 16.39 2.24
C TYR A 115 -12.09 16.81 2.54
N ARG A 116 -12.86 17.23 1.53
CA ARG A 116 -14.30 17.51 1.70
C ARG A 116 -15.12 16.25 1.97
N THR A 117 -14.66 15.08 1.52
CA THR A 117 -15.41 13.81 1.57
C THR A 117 -14.56 12.70 2.21
N GLU A 118 -13.60 13.10 3.05
CA GLU A 118 -12.55 12.22 3.55
C GLU A 118 -13.13 11.05 4.35
N ALA A 119 -14.11 11.32 5.21
CA ALA A 119 -14.75 10.29 6.03
C ALA A 119 -15.32 9.15 5.19
N LEU A 120 -15.99 9.47 4.07
CA LEU A 120 -16.58 8.49 3.18
C LEU A 120 -15.51 7.70 2.41
N PHE A 121 -14.47 8.37 1.89
CA PHE A 121 -13.36 7.68 1.23
C PHE A 121 -12.60 6.74 2.17
N LEU A 122 -12.38 7.14 3.42
CA LEU A 122 -11.73 6.29 4.42
C LEU A 122 -12.58 5.06 4.77
N LEU A 123 -13.90 5.22 4.87
CA LEU A 123 -14.81 4.09 5.09
C LEU A 123 -14.79 3.11 3.91
N ILE A 124 -14.79 3.61 2.68
CA ILE A 124 -14.72 2.79 1.46
C ILE A 124 -13.39 2.04 1.39
N LYS A 125 -12.28 2.73 1.68
CA LYS A 125 -10.96 2.08 1.75
C LYS A 125 -10.94 0.97 2.80
N LYS A 126 -11.49 1.23 3.99
CA LYS A 126 -11.61 0.21 5.04
C LYS A 126 -12.45 -0.99 4.57
N HIS A 127 -13.52 -0.74 3.82
CA HIS A 127 -14.35 -1.81 3.25
C HIS A 127 -13.55 -2.64 2.23
N GLN A 128 -12.83 -2.00 1.31
CA GLN A 128 -11.97 -2.68 0.34
C GLN A 128 -10.89 -3.52 1.01
N ASP A 129 -10.21 -2.99 2.03
CA ASP A 129 -9.18 -3.71 2.78
C ASP A 129 -9.77 -4.95 3.48
N MET A 130 -10.91 -4.80 4.14
CA MET A 130 -11.61 -5.91 4.80
C MET A 130 -12.10 -6.96 3.80
N TRP A 131 -12.61 -6.53 2.64
CA TRP A 131 -13.03 -7.42 1.57
C TRP A 131 -11.84 -8.21 1.01
N GLN A 132 -10.70 -7.55 0.78
CA GLN A 132 -9.48 -8.21 0.32
C GLN A 132 -8.99 -9.25 1.34
N CYS A 133 -9.09 -8.96 2.64
CA CYS A 133 -8.81 -9.95 3.69
C CYS A 133 -9.71 -11.19 3.56
N VAL A 134 -11.03 -11.00 3.34
CA VAL A 134 -11.98 -12.12 3.13
C VAL A 134 -11.60 -12.95 1.91
N VAL A 135 -11.33 -12.30 0.77
CA VAL A 135 -10.90 -12.98 -0.46
C VAL A 135 -9.63 -13.78 -0.23
N ASN A 136 -8.64 -13.20 0.45
CA ASN A 136 -7.39 -13.87 0.78
C ASN A 136 -7.63 -15.08 1.69
N MET A 137 -8.43 -14.95 2.76
CA MET A 137 -8.78 -16.06 3.65
C MET A 137 -9.48 -17.21 2.92
N ASP A 138 -10.33 -16.90 1.94
CA ASP A 138 -11.02 -17.91 1.14
C ASP A 138 -10.06 -18.59 0.14
N ASN A 139 -9.14 -17.85 -0.48
CA ASN A 139 -8.11 -18.41 -1.34
C ASN A 139 -7.18 -19.36 -0.57
N GLN A 140 -6.84 -19.02 0.68
CA GLN A 140 -6.03 -19.87 1.55
C GLN A 140 -6.69 -21.24 1.83
N LEU A 141 -8.03 -21.36 1.74
CA LEU A 141 -8.70 -22.67 1.88
C LEU A 141 -8.33 -23.68 0.79
N TYR A 142 -7.84 -23.21 -0.36
CA TYR A 142 -7.42 -24.06 -1.47
C TYR A 142 -5.94 -24.45 -1.40
N ASN A 143 -5.16 -23.82 -0.52
CA ASN A 143 -3.75 -24.16 -0.31
C ASN A 143 -3.62 -25.44 0.51
N ARG A 144 -3.02 -26.49 -0.06
CA ARG A 144 -2.86 -27.79 0.62
C ARG A 144 -1.88 -27.73 1.80
N ASP A 145 -0.86 -26.87 1.71
CA ASP A 145 0.17 -26.74 2.75
C ASP A 145 -0.32 -26.01 4.00
N ARG A 146 -1.45 -25.29 3.91
CA ARG A 146 -2.07 -24.54 5.02
C ARG A 146 -2.29 -25.40 6.26
N LEU A 147 -2.73 -26.64 6.07
CA LEU A 147 -3.01 -27.54 7.19
C LEU A 147 -1.72 -27.98 7.91
N PHE A 148 -0.63 -28.11 7.16
CA PHE A 148 0.67 -28.56 7.66
C PHE A 148 1.52 -27.41 8.23
N GLN A 149 1.23 -26.15 7.86
CA GLN A 149 1.91 -24.95 8.36
C GLN A 149 1.23 -24.30 9.58
N ASN A 150 0.25 -24.96 10.21
CA ASN A 150 -0.52 -24.46 11.36
C ASN A 150 0.31 -24.40 12.66
N ARG A 151 1.31 -23.51 12.71
CA ARG A 151 2.10 -23.22 13.91
C ARG A 151 1.42 -22.08 14.68
N GLY A 152 1.27 -22.25 16.01
CA GLY A 152 0.77 -21.17 16.87
C GLY A 152 -0.72 -20.85 16.71
N ALA A 153 -1.58 -21.87 16.52
CA ALA A 153 -3.04 -21.71 16.45
C ALA A 153 -3.54 -20.82 15.29
N GLN A 154 -2.77 -20.72 14.21
CA GLN A 154 -3.10 -19.90 13.04
C GLN A 154 -4.48 -20.21 12.44
N LEU A 155 -4.88 -21.49 12.38
CA LEU A 155 -6.21 -21.85 11.86
C LEU A 155 -7.37 -21.32 12.72
N LEU A 156 -7.18 -21.28 14.04
CA LEU A 156 -8.19 -20.75 14.96
C LEU A 156 -8.28 -19.23 14.83
N GLN A 157 -7.13 -18.57 14.65
CA GLN A 157 -7.06 -17.14 14.38
C GLN A 157 -7.75 -16.78 13.06
N GLU A 158 -7.48 -17.53 11.99
CA GLU A 158 -8.14 -17.35 10.69
C GLU A 158 -9.66 -17.54 10.77
N GLU A 159 -10.14 -18.54 11.50
CA GLU A 159 -11.58 -18.75 11.67
C GLU A 159 -12.23 -17.66 12.52
N ARG A 160 -11.54 -17.17 13.55
CA ARG A 160 -11.99 -16.01 14.34
C ARG A 160 -12.09 -14.77 13.46
N ASP A 161 -11.07 -14.50 12.66
CA ASP A 161 -11.01 -13.31 11.80
C ASP A 161 -12.03 -13.41 10.66
N ARG A 162 -12.29 -14.60 10.12
CA ARG A 162 -13.39 -14.85 9.18
C ARG A 162 -14.75 -14.51 9.79
N ARG A 163 -15.03 -14.97 11.01
CA ARG A 163 -16.29 -14.67 11.70
C ARG A 163 -16.44 -13.19 12.01
N ALA A 164 -15.36 -12.53 12.41
CA ALA A 164 -15.34 -11.09 12.61
C ALA A 164 -15.67 -10.37 11.30
N ALA A 165 -15.01 -10.71 10.20
CA ALA A 165 -15.27 -10.14 8.88
C ALA A 165 -16.72 -10.36 8.40
N GLN A 166 -17.29 -11.56 8.59
CA GLN A 166 -18.70 -11.84 8.24
C GLN A 166 -19.70 -10.95 8.97
N LYS A 167 -19.37 -10.50 10.19
CA LYS A 167 -20.22 -9.62 11.01
C LYS A 167 -19.96 -8.14 10.71
N ASP A 168 -18.70 -7.77 10.56
CA ASP A 168 -18.28 -6.37 10.48
C ASP A 168 -18.42 -5.81 9.06
N LEU A 169 -18.30 -6.65 8.01
CA LEU A 169 -18.44 -6.20 6.62
C LEU A 169 -19.87 -5.70 6.32
N PRO A 170 -20.96 -6.42 6.65
CA PRO A 170 -22.32 -5.92 6.42
C PRO A 170 -22.62 -4.65 7.22
N ARG A 171 -22.10 -4.55 8.45
CA ARG A 171 -22.23 -3.34 9.27
C ARG A 171 -21.54 -2.15 8.62
N LEU A 172 -20.35 -2.37 8.07
CA LEU A 172 -19.60 -1.33 7.37
C LEU A 172 -20.31 -0.91 6.07
N GLU A 173 -20.87 -1.86 5.33
CA GLU A 173 -21.70 -1.58 4.14
C GLU A 173 -22.93 -0.72 4.47
N GLU A 174 -23.61 -1.00 5.58
CA GLU A 174 -24.74 -0.18 6.07
C GLU A 174 -24.30 1.24 6.45
N VAL A 175 -23.15 1.39 7.13
CA VAL A 175 -22.60 2.70 7.49
C VAL A 175 -22.26 3.49 6.23
N ILE A 176 -21.55 2.89 5.27
CA ILE A 176 -21.19 3.55 4.01
C ILE A 176 -22.44 3.95 3.24
N LYS A 177 -23.48 3.11 3.21
CA LYS A 177 -24.75 3.43 2.56
C LYS A 177 -25.41 4.66 3.18
N LYS A 178 -25.50 4.74 4.51
CA LYS A 178 -26.07 5.89 5.22
C LYS A 178 -25.29 7.18 4.96
N GLU A 179 -23.96 7.12 5.03
CA GLU A 179 -23.10 8.27 4.74
C GLU A 179 -23.19 8.71 3.28
N THR A 180 -23.36 7.76 2.35
CA THR A 180 -23.60 8.05 0.93
C THR A 180 -24.94 8.78 0.74
N GLU A 181 -26.02 8.30 1.35
CA GLU A 181 -27.33 8.95 1.30
C GLU A 181 -27.31 10.38 1.88
N LEU A 182 -26.53 10.61 2.95
CA LEU A 182 -26.31 11.94 3.52
C LEU A 182 -25.58 12.85 2.52
N TYR A 183 -24.48 12.37 1.95
CA TYR A 183 -23.69 13.11 0.97
C TYR A 183 -24.53 13.51 -0.27
N GLU A 184 -25.34 12.58 -0.78
CA GLU A 184 -26.21 12.84 -1.94
C GLU A 184 -27.25 13.92 -1.65
N ARG A 185 -27.78 13.95 -0.42
CA ARG A 185 -28.71 14.99 0.04
C ARG A 185 -28.03 16.35 0.15
N GLU A 186 -26.81 16.39 0.68
CA GLU A 186 -26.08 17.65 0.89
C GLU A 186 -25.53 18.26 -0.39
N HIS A 187 -25.11 17.43 -1.36
CA HIS A 187 -24.45 17.90 -2.58
C HIS A 187 -25.32 17.81 -3.84
N GLY A 188 -26.49 17.17 -3.74
CA GLY A 188 -27.44 17.03 -4.84
C GLY A 188 -26.91 16.22 -6.02
N ARG A 189 -25.90 15.37 -5.80
CA ARG A 189 -25.26 14.55 -6.82
C ARG A 189 -25.00 13.15 -6.28
N PRO A 190 -25.17 12.10 -7.11
CA PRO A 190 -24.89 10.73 -6.69
C PRO A 190 -23.41 10.57 -6.34
N PHE A 191 -23.12 9.81 -5.30
CA PHE A 191 -21.75 9.48 -4.94
C PHE A 191 -21.28 8.26 -5.74
N LEU A 192 -20.32 8.47 -6.64
CA LEU A 192 -19.83 7.44 -7.54
C LEU A 192 -18.41 7.02 -7.16
N VAL A 193 -18.19 5.70 -7.12
CA VAL A 193 -16.90 5.04 -6.88
C VAL A 193 -16.52 4.30 -8.16
N TYR A 194 -15.43 4.70 -8.81
CA TYR A 194 -15.04 4.23 -10.14
C TYR A 194 -16.17 4.32 -11.19
N GLY A 195 -17.03 5.34 -11.05
CA GLY A 195 -18.15 5.59 -11.97
C GLY A 195 -19.40 4.74 -11.70
N LYS A 196 -19.45 3.99 -10.59
CA LYS A 196 -20.61 3.19 -10.18
C LYS A 196 -21.06 3.56 -8.78
N CYS A 197 -22.33 3.34 -8.46
CA CYS A 197 -22.82 3.45 -7.09
C CYS A 197 -22.12 2.42 -6.19
N PHE A 198 -21.86 2.79 -4.93
CA PHE A 198 -21.17 1.90 -3.99
C PHE A 198 -21.88 0.55 -3.85
N SER A 199 -23.21 0.54 -3.76
CA SER A 199 -24.01 -0.70 -3.66
C SER A 199 -23.80 -1.63 -4.86
N ASP A 200 -23.77 -1.10 -6.08
CA ASP A 200 -23.56 -1.90 -7.29
C ASP A 200 -22.15 -2.48 -7.35
N MET A 201 -21.16 -1.69 -6.92
CA MET A 201 -19.77 -2.14 -6.83
C MET A 201 -19.63 -3.31 -5.86
N VAL A 202 -20.24 -3.24 -4.68
CA VAL A 202 -20.24 -4.33 -3.68
C VAL A 202 -20.95 -5.59 -4.21
N LEU A 203 -22.10 -5.44 -4.86
CA LEU A 203 -22.83 -6.56 -5.46
C LEU A 203 -21.98 -7.26 -6.52
N HIS A 204 -21.36 -6.47 -7.40
CA HIS A 204 -20.48 -6.99 -8.44
C HIS A 204 -19.28 -7.75 -7.87
N GLN A 205 -18.60 -7.18 -6.87
CA GLN A 205 -17.48 -7.85 -6.18
C GLN A 205 -17.89 -9.19 -5.56
N LYS A 206 -19.05 -9.23 -4.88
CA LYS A 206 -19.57 -10.47 -4.27
C LYS A 206 -19.88 -11.53 -5.32
N GLU A 207 -20.43 -11.15 -6.47
CA GLU A 207 -20.75 -12.10 -7.53
C GLU A 207 -19.48 -12.66 -8.19
N GLN A 208 -18.51 -11.80 -8.51
CA GLN A 208 -17.20 -12.21 -9.03
C GLN A 208 -16.49 -13.19 -8.08
N HIS A 209 -16.51 -12.91 -6.77
CA HIS A 209 -15.90 -13.81 -5.79
C HIS A 209 -16.59 -15.17 -5.72
N LYS A 210 -17.93 -15.20 -5.79
CA LYS A 210 -18.68 -16.47 -5.85
C LYS A 210 -18.33 -17.27 -7.10
N GLU A 211 -18.21 -16.62 -8.25
CA GLU A 211 -17.82 -17.26 -9.51
C GLU A 211 -16.41 -17.84 -9.42
N ASN A 212 -15.44 -17.05 -8.96
CA ASN A 212 -14.07 -17.50 -8.74
C ASN A 212 -14.01 -18.71 -7.79
N GLN A 213 -14.76 -18.69 -6.69
CA GLN A 213 -14.86 -19.85 -5.80
C GLN A 213 -15.44 -21.09 -6.49
N LYS A 214 -16.48 -20.95 -7.32
CA LYS A 214 -17.06 -22.07 -8.08
C LYS A 214 -16.01 -22.65 -9.04
N LEU A 215 -15.25 -21.80 -9.73
CA LEU A 215 -14.18 -22.21 -10.63
C LEU A 215 -13.08 -22.97 -9.89
N LEU A 216 -12.57 -22.45 -8.77
CA LEU A 216 -11.55 -23.14 -7.95
C LEU A 216 -12.05 -24.51 -7.44
N LYS A 217 -13.29 -24.59 -6.95
CA LYS A 217 -13.91 -25.86 -6.52
C LYS A 217 -14.00 -26.86 -7.66
N SER A 218 -14.41 -26.41 -8.84
CA SER A 218 -14.53 -27.28 -10.03
C SER A 218 -13.17 -27.77 -10.53
N ALA A 219 -12.14 -26.91 -10.52
CA ALA A 219 -10.78 -27.26 -10.92
C ALA A 219 -10.18 -28.31 -9.98
N ARG A 220 -10.37 -28.13 -8.66
CA ARG A 220 -9.95 -29.12 -7.65
C ARG A 220 -10.60 -30.49 -7.89
N LYS A 221 -11.92 -30.52 -8.13
CA LYS A 221 -12.65 -31.77 -8.40
C LYS A 221 -12.16 -32.46 -9.69
N LYS A 222 -11.82 -31.68 -10.73
CA LYS A 222 -11.23 -32.23 -11.97
C LYS A 222 -9.85 -32.83 -11.74
N CYS A 223 -8.98 -32.17 -10.97
CA CYS A 223 -7.66 -32.70 -10.61
C CYS A 223 -7.76 -33.96 -9.74
N GLU A 224 -8.71 -33.99 -8.80
CA GLU A 224 -8.98 -35.14 -7.95
C GLU A 224 -9.47 -36.35 -8.76
N ASN A 225 -10.42 -36.12 -9.68
CA ASN A 225 -10.91 -37.17 -10.56
C ASN A 225 -9.83 -37.70 -11.52
N ARG A 226 -8.96 -36.82 -12.05
CA ARG A 226 -7.81 -37.24 -12.89
C ARG A 226 -6.76 -38.04 -12.13
N ALA A 227 -6.50 -37.68 -10.87
CA ALA A 227 -5.59 -38.43 -9.99
C ALA A 227 -6.18 -39.78 -9.56
N ALA A 228 -7.50 -39.91 -9.50
CA ALA A 228 -8.18 -41.17 -9.22
C ALA A 228 -8.23 -42.14 -10.42
N THR A 229 -8.09 -41.62 -11.65
CA THR A 229 -8.08 -42.42 -12.89
C THR A 229 -6.70 -42.81 -13.39
N SER A 230 -5.61 -42.34 -12.78
CA SER A 230 -4.27 -42.87 -13.04
C SER A 230 -4.05 -44.11 -12.18
N ASP A 231 -3.84 -45.27 -12.80
CA ASP A 231 -3.38 -46.51 -12.17
C ASP A 231 -2.02 -46.31 -11.49
N ALA A 232 -2.01 -45.71 -10.31
CA ALA A 232 -0.91 -45.79 -9.36
C ALA A 232 -1.24 -46.91 -8.37
N PRO A 233 -0.32 -47.86 -8.11
CA PRO A 233 -0.62 -49.01 -7.28
C PRO A 233 -0.97 -48.54 -5.86
N LYS A 234 -2.20 -48.83 -5.44
CA LYS A 234 -2.65 -48.68 -4.04
C LYS A 234 -1.78 -49.60 -3.18
N VAL A 235 -0.75 -49.04 -2.55
CA VAL A 235 -0.17 -49.67 -1.36
C VAL A 235 -1.18 -49.52 -0.24
N THR A 236 -2.04 -50.53 -0.09
CA THR A 236 -2.86 -50.73 1.10
C THR A 236 -1.95 -51.06 2.27
N THR A 237 -1.56 -50.06 3.06
CA THR A 237 -1.19 -50.33 4.45
C THR A 237 -2.48 -50.44 5.24
N SER A 238 -2.94 -51.67 5.43
CA SER A 238 -3.97 -52.04 6.38
C SER A 238 -3.49 -51.73 7.80
N VAL A 239 -3.70 -50.49 8.25
CA VAL A 239 -3.54 -50.18 9.67
C VAL A 239 -4.79 -50.69 10.39
N SER A 240 -4.70 -51.96 10.78
CA SER A 240 -5.66 -52.65 11.62
C SER A 240 -6.07 -51.79 12.81
N LYS A 241 -7.39 -51.62 12.98
CA LYS A 241 -7.99 -51.00 14.17
C LYS A 241 -7.63 -51.83 15.41
N LEU A 242 -6.53 -51.49 16.08
CA LEU A 242 -6.27 -51.97 17.45
C LEU A 242 -7.24 -51.26 18.39
N LYS A 243 -8.44 -51.83 18.53
CA LYS A 243 -9.32 -51.63 19.69
C LYS A 243 -8.52 -52.06 20.93
N ARG A 244 -8.02 -51.09 21.71
CA ARG A 244 -7.69 -51.34 23.12
C ARG A 244 -9.01 -51.67 23.84
N LYS A 245 -9.26 -52.97 24.07
CA LYS A 245 -10.22 -53.43 25.06
C LYS A 245 -9.64 -53.08 26.43
N LEU A 246 -10.18 -52.06 27.10
CA LEU A 246 -10.09 -51.97 28.55
C LEU A 246 -11.38 -52.59 29.09
N VAL A 247 -11.27 -53.80 29.63
CA VAL A 247 -12.31 -54.41 30.46
C VAL A 247 -11.73 -54.44 31.87
N SER A 248 -12.23 -53.58 32.74
CA SER A 248 -12.34 -53.88 34.16
C SER A 248 -13.67 -53.35 34.64
N ASN A 249 -14.59 -54.30 34.74
CA ASN A 249 -15.89 -54.21 35.38
C ASN A 249 -15.65 -54.05 36.89
N THR A 250 -16.28 -53.08 37.55
CA THR A 250 -16.77 -53.24 38.93
C THR A 250 -17.73 -52.12 39.29
N GLN A 251 -18.86 -52.57 39.79
CA GLN A 251 -20.09 -51.85 40.05
C GLN A 251 -19.96 -50.98 41.31
N SER A 252 -20.67 -49.85 41.32
CA SER A 252 -21.11 -49.23 42.57
C SER A 252 -21.95 -50.22 43.38
N PRO A 253 -21.97 -50.05 44.71
CA PRO A 253 -23.27 -49.91 45.36
C PRO A 253 -23.31 -48.68 46.27
N ALA A 254 -24.51 -48.10 46.31
CA ALA A 254 -24.92 -47.14 47.31
C ALA A 254 -25.32 -47.86 48.63
N VAL A 255 -25.43 -47.05 49.69
CA VAL A 255 -26.25 -47.22 50.92
C VAL A 255 -25.50 -47.55 52.24
N THR A 256 -25.39 -46.49 53.06
CA THR A 256 -25.49 -46.33 54.54
C THR A 256 -24.67 -47.21 55.50
N GLU A 257 -23.87 -46.59 56.40
CA GLU A 257 -24.28 -46.21 57.77
C GLU A 257 -23.12 -45.55 58.57
N SER A 258 -23.48 -44.48 59.28
CA SER A 258 -23.07 -44.04 60.62
C SER A 258 -21.64 -44.32 61.16
N LYS A 259 -20.93 -43.22 61.49
CA LYS A 259 -20.38 -42.94 62.84
C LYS A 259 -19.78 -41.51 62.95
N GLN A 260 -20.47 -40.69 63.74
CA GLN A 260 -20.01 -39.68 64.72
C GLN A 260 -18.62 -39.02 64.51
N ALA A 261 -18.54 -37.72 64.19
CA ALA A 261 -18.59 -36.54 65.08
C ALA A 261 -17.19 -36.06 65.54
N ARG A 262 -16.79 -34.83 65.15
CA ARG A 262 -16.51 -33.76 66.12
C ARG A 262 -16.48 -32.38 65.44
N VAL A 263 -17.22 -31.50 66.08
CA VAL A 263 -17.44 -30.07 65.86
C VAL A 263 -16.20 -29.25 66.20
N THR A 264 -15.90 -28.21 65.42
CA THR A 264 -15.55 -26.88 65.94
C THR A 264 -16.00 -25.80 64.96
N SER A 265 -17.10 -25.16 65.34
CA SER A 265 -17.55 -23.83 64.93
C SER A 265 -16.60 -22.76 65.49
N CYS A 266 -16.32 -21.69 64.75
CA CYS A 266 -17.03 -20.41 64.92
C CYS A 266 -16.43 -19.30 64.05
N ASP A 267 -17.33 -18.52 63.48
CA ASP A 267 -17.11 -17.22 62.85
C ASP A 267 -16.41 -16.22 63.78
N LYS A 268 -15.70 -15.24 63.20
CA LYS A 268 -16.03 -13.82 63.41
C LYS A 268 -15.26 -12.87 62.49
N LEU A 269 -16.01 -11.84 62.12
CA LEU A 269 -15.72 -10.65 61.34
C LEU A 269 -14.53 -9.84 61.91
N ALA A 270 -13.76 -9.21 61.02
CA ALA A 270 -13.79 -7.76 60.78
C ALA A 270 -12.40 -7.16 60.44
N THR A 271 -12.49 -6.14 59.57
CA THR A 271 -11.63 -4.94 59.47
C THR A 271 -10.40 -4.98 58.55
N ARG A 272 -10.45 -4.06 57.58
CA ARG A 272 -9.37 -3.60 56.71
C ARG A 272 -8.15 -3.13 57.51
N PRO A 273 -6.99 -3.07 56.85
CA PRO A 273 -6.32 -1.77 56.73
C PRO A 273 -6.00 -1.41 55.29
N THR A 274 -6.16 -0.11 55.02
CA THR A 274 -5.56 0.64 53.92
C THR A 274 -4.05 0.62 54.04
N ASP A 275 -3.33 0.36 52.94
CA ASP A 275 -2.01 0.95 52.77
C ASP A 275 -1.69 1.25 51.30
N VAL A 276 -1.00 2.37 51.12
CA VAL A 276 -0.72 3.08 49.88
C VAL A 276 0.63 2.60 49.34
N CYS A 277 0.74 2.33 48.03
CA CYS A 277 2.04 2.40 47.34
C CYS A 277 1.90 2.52 45.81
N HIS A 278 2.18 3.71 45.27
CA HIS A 278 2.80 3.89 43.94
C HIS A 278 4.34 4.01 44.16
N PRO A 279 5.25 4.07 43.16
CA PRO A 279 5.21 3.78 41.70
C PRO A 279 6.39 2.88 41.24
N LYS A 280 6.46 2.50 39.94
CA LYS A 280 7.68 2.18 39.15
C LYS A 280 7.23 1.84 37.70
N LEU A 281 7.32 2.75 36.72
CA LEU A 281 8.48 3.19 35.92
C LEU A 281 9.34 2.08 35.28
N GLY A 282 9.24 1.99 33.94
CA GLY A 282 10.28 1.58 32.97
C GLY A 282 10.40 0.09 32.68
N LEU A 283 10.62 -0.42 31.45
CA LEU A 283 11.00 0.03 30.09
C LEU A 283 10.93 -1.25 29.19
N PRO A 284 11.27 -1.26 27.89
CA PRO A 284 10.89 -0.36 26.81
C PRO A 284 10.24 -1.10 25.61
N VAL A 285 9.46 -0.34 24.86
CA VAL A 285 8.92 -0.69 23.54
C VAL A 285 10.06 -0.71 22.51
N ARG A 286 10.30 -1.85 21.84
CA ARG A 286 11.14 -1.90 20.64
C ARG A 286 10.35 -1.35 19.44
N ARG A 287 10.45 -0.05 19.18
CA ARG A 287 10.21 0.52 17.84
C ARG A 287 11.44 0.23 16.98
N LYS A 288 11.29 -0.55 15.91
CA LYS A 288 12.24 -0.51 14.79
C LYS A 288 11.60 0.31 13.68
N LEU A 289 12.01 1.58 13.65
CA LEU A 289 11.96 2.46 12.50
C LEU A 289 13.05 1.97 11.53
N ILE A 290 12.70 1.69 10.28
CA ILE A 290 13.67 1.70 9.18
C ILE A 290 13.20 2.80 8.24
N GLU A 291 13.60 4.02 8.58
CA GLU A 291 13.79 5.10 7.63
C GLU A 291 14.99 4.73 6.76
N ARG A 292 14.79 4.64 5.44
CA ARG A 292 15.88 4.69 4.48
C ARG A 292 16.16 6.15 4.18
N ASN A 293 17.06 6.75 4.96
CA ASN A 293 17.69 8.02 4.59
C ASN A 293 18.71 7.76 3.48
N VAL A 294 18.42 8.31 2.31
CA VAL A 294 19.38 8.51 1.22
C VAL A 294 20.29 9.66 1.65
N SER A 295 21.54 9.34 1.96
CA SER A 295 22.58 10.33 2.21
C SER A 295 22.93 11.02 0.90
N VAL A 296 22.52 12.28 0.74
CA VAL A 296 23.00 13.19 -0.30
C VAL A 296 24.00 14.14 0.36
N PRO A 297 25.25 14.24 -0.11
CA PRO A 297 26.22 15.16 0.47
C PRO A 297 25.87 16.59 0.05
N VAL A 298 25.58 17.42 1.05
CA VAL A 298 25.49 18.88 0.93
C VAL A 298 26.91 19.42 0.77
N LYS A 299 27.19 20.03 -0.38
CA LYS A 299 28.21 21.07 -0.53
C LYS A 299 27.56 22.30 -1.13
N GLN A 300 27.53 23.38 -0.36
CA GLN A 300 27.40 24.76 -0.84
C GLN A 300 28.06 25.69 0.21
N PRO A 301 28.45 26.92 -0.15
CA PRO A 301 28.81 27.44 -1.47
C PRO A 301 30.32 27.43 -1.71
#